data_AF-A0A2V8SH42-F1
#
_entry.id   AF-A0A2V8SH42-F1
#
_cell.length_a   1.000
_cell.length_b   1.000
_cell.length_c   1.000
_cell.angle_alpha   90.00
_cell.angle_beta   90.00
_cell.angle_gamma   90.00
#
_symmetry.space_group_name_H-M   'P 1'
#
loop_
_entity.id
_entity.type
_entity.pdbx_description
1 polymer ?
#
loop_
_entity_poly.entity_id
_entity_poly.type
_entity_poly.pdbx_seq_one_letter_code
_entity_poly.pdbx_strand_id
1 'polypeptide(L)'
;LLIKLSEAYRMRAVDRFNAAIKTTDNDAKTQGLDAARKDWTESAANANKAFEVVNSLTPTADNQATLAQNKLAATTVRALALHFVATKVDQTQAQAAWEAYQQLIAIETDSAKKTKYKADALQTLLDAGANDLALQESQKVLAEEPDNVDANRIAGLALFATGDKTKFQQAANYLQHFVDKAPDTDPLKQSAKDALDYLKTAENIKPEKTQPSRAPARRRP
;
A
#
# COMPACT_ATOMS: atom_id res chain seq x y z
N LEU A 1 7.06 -3.82 -25.67
CA LEU A 1 7.89 -4.99 -25.28
C LEU A 1 8.25 -4.95 -23.79
N LEU A 2 8.85 -3.86 -23.29
CA LEU A 2 9.31 -3.74 -21.91
C LEU A 2 8.22 -3.93 -20.84
N ILE A 3 7.01 -3.37 -21.04
CA ILE A 3 5.85 -3.59 -20.15
C ILE A 3 5.53 -5.08 -20.01
N LYS A 4 5.32 -5.77 -21.14
CA LYS A 4 5.03 -7.22 -21.16
C LYS A 4 6.14 -8.06 -20.52
N LEU A 5 7.40 -7.66 -20.73
CA LEU A 5 8.54 -8.33 -20.12
C LEU A 5 8.54 -8.16 -18.59
N SER A 6 8.32 -6.94 -18.11
CA SER A 6 8.17 -6.66 -16.67
C SER A 6 7.04 -7.49 -16.04
N GLU A 7 5.89 -7.58 -16.70
CA GLU A 7 4.77 -8.40 -16.24
C GLU A 7 5.12 -9.90 -16.20
N ALA A 8 5.78 -10.42 -17.24
CA ALA A 8 6.20 -11.82 -17.29
C ALA A 8 7.15 -12.17 -16.14
N TYR A 9 8.14 -11.30 -15.86
CA TYR A 9 9.00 -11.45 -14.69
C TYR A 9 8.23 -11.41 -13.38
N ARG A 10 7.32 -10.45 -13.22
CA ARG A 10 6.52 -10.30 -11.99
C ARG A 10 5.66 -11.53 -11.72
N MET A 11 5.00 -12.07 -12.75
CA MET A 11 4.16 -13.27 -12.62
C MET A 11 5.01 -14.49 -12.27
N ARG A 12 6.12 -14.69 -12.98
CA ARG A 12 7.05 -15.79 -12.70
C ARG A 12 7.63 -15.71 -11.28
N ALA A 13 7.93 -14.51 -10.80
CA ALA A 13 8.38 -14.29 -9.43
C ALA A 13 7.33 -14.73 -8.40
N VAL A 14 6.07 -14.39 -8.62
CA VAL A 14 4.95 -14.81 -7.76
C VAL A 14 4.81 -16.33 -7.75
N ASP A 15 4.89 -16.98 -8.91
CA ASP A 15 4.81 -18.44 -9.01
C ASP A 15 5.97 -19.13 -8.26
N ARG A 16 7.19 -18.62 -8.43
CA ARG A 16 8.39 -19.10 -7.73
C ARG A 16 8.29 -18.91 -6.23
N PHE A 17 7.85 -17.74 -5.78
CA PHE A 17 7.65 -17.45 -4.36
C PHE A 17 6.61 -18.40 -3.76
N ASN A 18 5.46 -18.55 -4.42
CA ASN A 18 4.38 -19.40 -3.96
C ASN A 18 4.77 -20.89 -3.92
N ALA A 19 5.60 -21.35 -4.85
CA ALA A 19 6.17 -22.69 -4.81
C ALA A 19 7.17 -22.84 -3.66
N ALA A 20 8.06 -21.85 -3.48
CA ALA A 20 9.10 -21.87 -2.45
C ALA A 20 8.56 -21.86 -1.02
N ILE A 21 7.47 -21.13 -0.74
CA ILE A 21 6.88 -21.10 0.61
C ILE A 21 6.14 -22.40 0.97
N LYS A 22 5.84 -23.26 -0.01
CA LYS A 22 5.13 -24.53 0.19
C LYS A 22 6.07 -25.73 0.30
N THR A 23 7.33 -25.62 -0.11
CA THR A 23 8.28 -26.73 0.01
C THR A 23 8.78 -26.88 1.45
N THR A 24 9.05 -28.12 1.86
CA THR A 24 9.68 -28.47 3.14
C THR A 24 11.20 -28.58 3.03
N ASP A 25 11.74 -28.58 1.81
CA ASP A 25 13.18 -28.56 1.55
C ASP A 25 13.72 -27.14 1.70
N ASN A 26 14.61 -26.93 2.67
CA ASN A 26 15.18 -25.62 3.01
C ASN A 26 16.06 -25.04 1.91
N ASP A 27 16.80 -25.88 1.18
CA ASP A 27 17.68 -25.42 0.10
C ASP A 27 16.84 -25.02 -1.11
N ALA A 28 15.86 -25.86 -1.48
CA ALA A 28 14.91 -25.54 -2.55
C ALA A 28 14.08 -24.28 -2.22
N LYS A 29 13.70 -24.09 -0.95
CA LYS A 29 13.03 -22.88 -0.48
C LYS A 29 13.90 -21.64 -0.68
N THR A 30 15.14 -21.69 -0.22
CA THR A 30 16.08 -20.55 -0.33
C THR A 30 16.30 -20.17 -1.79
N GLN A 31 16.60 -21.16 -2.65
CA GLN A 31 16.80 -20.95 -4.09
C GLN A 31 15.55 -20.37 -4.77
N GLY A 32 14.36 -20.88 -4.44
CA GLY A 32 13.10 -20.38 -5.00
C GLY A 32 12.81 -18.93 -4.60
N LEU A 33 13.10 -18.56 -3.34
CA LEU A 33 12.95 -17.18 -2.85
C LEU A 33 13.99 -16.23 -3.48
N ASP A 34 15.24 -16.67 -3.65
CA ASP A 34 16.27 -15.89 -4.35
C ASP A 34 15.90 -15.65 -5.81
N ALA A 35 15.40 -16.69 -6.49
CA ALA A 35 14.94 -16.59 -7.87
C ALA A 35 13.72 -15.66 -8.02
N ALA A 36 12.78 -15.70 -7.07
CA ALA A 36 11.65 -14.77 -7.04
C ALA A 36 12.12 -13.32 -6.84
N ARG A 37 13.03 -13.07 -5.89
CA ARG A 37 13.61 -11.75 -5.65
C ARG A 37 14.32 -11.21 -6.88
N LYS A 38 15.12 -12.02 -7.56
CA LYS A 38 15.77 -11.65 -8.82
C LYS A 38 14.75 -11.24 -9.88
N ASP A 39 13.69 -12.02 -10.07
CA ASP A 39 12.65 -11.73 -11.05
C ASP A 39 11.88 -10.43 -10.73
N TRP A 40 11.57 -10.15 -9.46
CA TRP A 40 10.97 -8.88 -9.08
C TRP A 40 11.89 -7.69 -9.35
N THR A 41 13.20 -7.83 -9.09
CA THR A 41 14.19 -6.80 -9.44
C THR A 41 14.25 -6.57 -10.96
N GLU A 42 14.29 -7.64 -11.76
CA GLU A 42 14.28 -7.54 -13.23
C GLU A 42 12.96 -6.94 -13.75
N SER A 43 11.84 -7.26 -13.10
CA SER A 43 10.54 -6.67 -13.39
C SER A 43 10.53 -5.16 -13.17
N ALA A 44 11.02 -4.69 -12.03
CA ALA A 44 11.09 -3.25 -11.71
C ALA A 44 12.05 -2.50 -12.65
N ALA A 45 13.21 -3.10 -12.98
CA ALA A 45 14.16 -2.50 -13.93
C ALA A 45 13.53 -2.30 -15.33
N ASN A 46 12.78 -3.28 -15.83
CA ASN A 46 12.07 -3.17 -17.11
C ASN A 46 10.90 -2.18 -17.05
N ALA A 47 10.18 -2.13 -15.92
CA ALA A 47 9.08 -1.19 -15.72
C ALA A 47 9.57 0.26 -15.68
N ASN A 48 10.68 0.54 -14.97
CA ASN A 48 11.31 1.85 -14.93
C ASN A 48 11.73 2.31 -16.33
N LYS A 49 12.42 1.44 -17.09
CA LYS A 49 12.79 1.74 -18.48
C LYS A 49 11.58 2.01 -19.37
N ALA A 50 10.50 1.23 -19.23
CA ALA A 50 9.26 1.46 -19.98
C ALA A 50 8.66 2.84 -19.65
N PHE A 51 8.62 3.19 -18.37
CA PHE A 51 8.13 4.47 -17.89
C PHE A 51 8.97 5.64 -18.43
N GLU A 52 10.30 5.54 -18.37
CA GLU A 52 11.23 6.53 -18.92
C GLU A 52 11.04 6.74 -20.42
N VAL A 53 10.97 5.64 -21.19
CA VAL A 53 10.74 5.69 -22.64
C VAL A 53 9.42 6.36 -22.96
N VAL A 54 8.33 6.00 -22.28
CA VAL A 54 7.02 6.56 -22.59
C VAL A 54 6.92 8.03 -22.15
N ASN A 55 7.60 8.43 -21.07
CA ASN A 55 7.59 9.82 -20.61
C ASN A 55 8.48 10.76 -21.42
N SER A 56 9.46 10.24 -22.16
CA SER A 56 10.26 11.06 -23.08
C SER A 56 9.54 11.35 -24.40
N LEU A 57 8.42 10.69 -24.69
CA LEU A 57 7.65 10.92 -25.90
C LEU A 57 6.79 12.19 -25.80
N THR A 58 6.83 12.99 -26.86
CA THR A 58 5.99 14.18 -27.01
C THR A 58 4.65 13.80 -27.65
N PRO A 59 3.50 14.21 -27.06
CA PRO A 59 2.20 14.01 -27.69
C PRO A 59 2.07 14.84 -28.98
N THR A 60 1.56 14.20 -30.03
CA THR A 60 1.08 14.86 -31.26
C THR A 60 -0.43 14.70 -31.34
N ALA A 61 -1.10 15.43 -32.24
CA ALA A 61 -2.54 15.30 -32.45
C ALA A 61 -2.95 13.85 -32.78
N ASP A 62 -2.14 13.14 -33.56
CA ASP A 62 -2.45 11.79 -34.04
C ASP A 62 -2.21 10.68 -33.01
N ASN A 63 -1.34 10.90 -32.01
CA ASN A 63 -0.94 9.86 -31.05
C ASN A 63 -1.35 10.13 -29.60
N GLN A 64 -2.02 11.27 -29.32
CA GLN A 64 -2.27 11.73 -27.95
C GLN A 64 -2.98 10.68 -27.08
N ALA A 65 -4.05 10.07 -27.60
CA ALA A 65 -4.82 9.06 -26.87
C ALA A 65 -4.01 7.79 -26.62
N THR A 66 -3.29 7.30 -27.63
CA THR A 66 -2.43 6.12 -27.51
C THR A 66 -1.28 6.36 -26.53
N LEU A 67 -0.67 7.55 -26.56
CA LEU A 67 0.39 7.91 -25.62
C LEU A 67 -0.14 8.01 -24.19
N ALA A 68 -1.33 8.57 -23.97
CA ALA A 68 -1.96 8.60 -22.65
C ALA A 68 -2.21 7.19 -22.10
N GLN A 69 -2.71 6.27 -22.93
CA GLN A 69 -2.90 4.87 -22.55
C GLN A 69 -1.57 4.18 -22.23
N ASN A 70 -0.53 4.42 -23.04
CA ASN A 70 0.81 3.88 -22.79
C ASN A 70 1.41 4.42 -21.48
N LYS A 71 1.19 5.71 -21.17
CA LYS A 71 1.63 6.33 -19.91
C LYS A 71 0.95 5.68 -18.71
N LEU A 72 -0.37 5.49 -18.78
CA LEU A 72 -1.11 4.80 -17.74
C LEU A 72 -0.61 3.37 -17.54
N ALA A 73 -0.44 2.61 -18.62
CA ALA A 73 0.04 1.24 -18.57
C ALA A 73 1.47 1.14 -17.99
N ALA A 74 2.41 1.97 -18.46
CA ALA A 74 3.78 1.98 -17.96
C ALA A 74 3.85 2.37 -16.48
N THR A 75 3.08 3.38 -16.06
CA THR A 75 3.06 3.83 -14.66
C THR A 75 2.42 2.78 -13.74
N THR A 76 1.36 2.10 -14.21
CA THR A 76 0.72 1.00 -13.48
C THR A 76 1.70 -0.14 -13.23
N VAL A 77 2.36 -0.62 -14.29
CA VAL A 77 3.31 -1.73 -14.17
C VAL A 77 4.51 -1.36 -13.30
N ARG A 78 4.97 -0.10 -13.37
CA ARG A 78 6.03 0.42 -12.48
C ARG A 78 5.62 0.39 -11.01
N ALA A 79 4.44 0.91 -10.66
CA ALA A 79 3.96 0.92 -9.28
C ALA A 79 3.83 -0.51 -8.73
N LEU A 80 3.23 -1.42 -9.51
CA LEU A 80 3.07 -2.83 -9.12
C LEU A 80 4.41 -3.56 -8.98
N ALA A 81 5.39 -3.31 -9.85
CA ALA A 81 6.71 -3.92 -9.75
C ALA A 81 7.47 -3.41 -8.51
N LEU A 82 7.44 -2.10 -8.26
CA LEU A 82 8.09 -1.49 -7.10
C LEU A 82 7.43 -1.90 -5.78
N HIS A 83 6.12 -2.17 -5.75
CA HIS A 83 5.47 -2.78 -4.59
C HIS A 83 6.14 -4.09 -4.17
N PHE A 84 6.39 -5.01 -5.11
CA PHE A 84 7.04 -6.28 -4.78
C PHE A 84 8.50 -6.10 -4.38
N VAL A 85 9.20 -5.14 -5.00
CA VAL A 85 10.57 -4.81 -4.57
C VAL A 85 10.55 -4.34 -3.11
N ALA A 86 9.72 -3.35 -2.77
CA ALA A 86 9.63 -2.81 -1.42
C ALA A 86 9.23 -3.86 -0.36
N THR A 87 8.32 -4.77 -0.71
CA THR A 87 7.73 -5.69 0.29
C THR A 87 8.41 -7.06 0.35
N LYS A 88 9.20 -7.44 -0.66
CA LYS A 88 9.79 -8.79 -0.77
C LYS A 88 11.28 -8.82 -1.11
N VAL A 89 11.86 -7.71 -1.56
CA VAL A 89 13.26 -7.67 -2.02
C VAL A 89 14.10 -6.74 -1.15
N ASP A 90 13.72 -5.47 -1.07
CA ASP A 90 14.46 -4.40 -0.43
C ASP A 90 13.48 -3.35 0.12
N GLN A 91 13.29 -3.36 1.44
CA GLN A 91 12.37 -2.46 2.15
C GLN A 91 12.76 -0.99 2.05
N THR A 92 14.03 -0.67 1.74
CA THR A 92 14.45 0.72 1.54
C THR A 92 13.77 1.36 0.31
N GLN A 93 13.19 0.55 -0.57
CA GLN A 93 12.43 1.00 -1.74
C GLN A 93 10.97 1.40 -1.44
N ALA A 94 10.53 1.37 -0.17
CA ALA A 94 9.16 1.75 0.21
C ALA A 94 8.76 3.14 -0.29
N GLN A 95 9.64 4.14 -0.14
CA GLN A 95 9.41 5.50 -0.63
C GLN A 95 9.28 5.54 -2.17
N ALA A 96 10.14 4.82 -2.89
CA ALA A 96 10.09 4.76 -4.35
C ALA A 96 8.80 4.10 -4.85
N ALA A 97 8.33 3.06 -4.17
CA ALA A 97 7.05 2.41 -4.47
C ALA A 97 5.86 3.35 -4.21
N TRP A 98 5.87 4.07 -3.09
CA TRP A 98 4.87 5.10 -2.78
C TRP A 98 4.81 6.17 -3.87
N GLU A 99 5.95 6.74 -4.26
CA GLU A 99 6.02 7.76 -5.31
C GLU A 99 5.50 7.26 -6.66
N ALA A 100 5.77 6.00 -7.01
CA ALA A 100 5.23 5.39 -8.23
C ALA A 100 3.71 5.26 -8.19
N TYR A 101 3.13 4.90 -7.03
CA TYR A 101 1.68 4.94 -6.85
C TYR A 101 1.13 6.36 -6.90
N GLN A 102 1.79 7.36 -6.33
CA GLN A 102 1.34 8.75 -6.40
C GLN A 102 1.28 9.25 -7.86
N GLN A 103 2.28 8.88 -8.67
CA GLN A 103 2.26 9.17 -10.11
C GLN A 103 1.11 8.46 -10.83
N LEU A 104 0.84 7.19 -10.49
CA LEU A 104 -0.30 6.44 -11.04
C LEU A 104 -1.64 7.09 -10.67
N ILE A 105 -1.82 7.42 -9.39
CA ILE A 105 -3.00 8.10 -8.86
C ILE A 105 -3.22 9.43 -9.57
N ALA A 106 -2.17 10.22 -9.82
CA ALA A 106 -2.29 11.50 -10.49
C ALA A 106 -2.86 11.40 -11.91
N ILE A 107 -2.53 10.34 -12.65
CA ILE A 107 -2.96 10.15 -14.04
C ILE A 107 -4.19 9.24 -14.21
N GLU A 108 -4.61 8.53 -13.14
CA GLU A 108 -5.81 7.71 -13.16
C GLU A 108 -7.08 8.59 -13.13
N THR A 109 -7.98 8.28 -14.05
CA THR A 109 -9.24 9.01 -14.29
C THR A 109 -10.45 8.25 -13.75
N ASP A 110 -10.36 6.93 -13.64
CA ASP A 110 -11.39 6.10 -13.03
C ASP A 110 -11.34 6.25 -11.50
N SER A 111 -12.42 6.75 -10.93
CA SER A 111 -12.49 7.02 -9.49
C SER A 111 -12.34 5.76 -8.63
N ALA A 112 -12.85 4.61 -9.07
CA ALA A 112 -12.79 3.38 -8.31
C ALA A 112 -11.35 2.83 -8.28
N LYS A 113 -10.66 2.85 -9.44
CA LYS A 113 -9.24 2.51 -9.52
C LYS A 113 -8.37 3.47 -8.73
N LYS A 114 -8.65 4.78 -8.80
CA LYS A 114 -7.93 5.78 -8.01
C LYS A 114 -8.02 5.50 -6.51
N THR A 115 -9.22 5.20 -5.99
CA THR A 115 -9.40 4.81 -4.59
C THR A 115 -8.63 3.53 -4.26
N LYS A 116 -8.71 2.52 -5.13
CA LYS A 116 -7.94 1.29 -4.96
C LYS A 116 -6.42 1.55 -4.92
N TYR A 117 -5.89 2.36 -5.82
CA TYR A 117 -4.47 2.68 -5.85
C TYR A 117 -4.01 3.47 -4.62
N LYS A 118 -4.85 4.36 -4.07
CA LYS A 118 -4.57 5.00 -2.78
C LYS A 118 -4.43 3.96 -1.66
N ALA A 119 -5.35 3.00 -1.60
CA ALA A 119 -5.30 1.92 -0.61
C ALA A 119 -4.06 1.02 -0.80
N ASP A 120 -3.79 0.59 -2.04
CA ASP A 120 -2.62 -0.24 -2.38
C ASP A 120 -1.29 0.49 -2.05
N ALA A 121 -1.22 1.81 -2.23
CA ALA A 121 -0.05 2.63 -1.90
C ALA A 121 0.23 2.64 -0.39
N LEU A 122 -0.80 2.87 0.44
CA LEU A 122 -0.67 2.83 1.90
C LEU A 122 -0.34 1.41 2.41
N GLN A 123 -1.01 0.40 1.86
CA GLN A 123 -0.73 -1.00 2.19
C GLN A 123 0.71 -1.38 1.83
N THR A 124 1.24 -0.89 0.71
CA THR A 124 2.64 -1.13 0.31
C THR A 124 3.63 -0.64 1.37
N LEU A 125 3.38 0.55 1.93
CA LEU A 125 4.22 1.12 2.99
C LEU A 125 4.19 0.25 4.25
N LEU A 126 2.99 -0.18 4.66
CA LEU A 126 2.81 -1.06 5.82
C LEU A 126 3.50 -2.42 5.60
N ASP A 127 3.29 -3.05 4.44
CA ASP A 127 3.87 -4.35 4.10
C ASP A 127 5.40 -4.31 3.97
N ALA A 128 5.95 -3.15 3.60
CA ALA A 128 7.39 -2.92 3.56
C ALA A 128 7.98 -2.63 4.96
N GLY A 129 7.16 -2.56 6.00
CA GLY A 129 7.59 -2.21 7.36
C GLY A 129 7.93 -0.73 7.54
N ALA A 130 7.60 0.12 6.57
CA ALA A 130 7.83 1.57 6.62
C ALA A 130 6.76 2.26 7.49
N ASN A 131 6.62 1.83 8.74
CA ASN A 131 5.50 2.16 9.63
C ASN A 131 5.32 3.68 9.84
N ASP A 132 6.42 4.42 10.07
CA ASP A 132 6.34 5.87 10.28
C ASP A 132 5.82 6.58 9.01
N LEU A 133 6.27 6.16 7.83
CA LEU A 133 5.82 6.70 6.55
C LEU A 133 4.36 6.29 6.26
N ALA A 134 4.00 5.04 6.52
CA ALA A 134 2.63 4.54 6.40
C ALA A 134 1.66 5.35 7.26
N LEU A 135 2.05 5.65 8.51
CA LEU A 135 1.29 6.50 9.42
C LEU A 135 1.17 7.92 8.90
N GLN A 136 2.29 8.54 8.52
CA GLN A 136 2.33 9.92 8.03
C GLN A 136 1.40 10.10 6.83
N GLU A 137 1.48 9.22 5.83
CA GLU A 137 0.67 9.34 4.62
C GLU A 137 -0.80 8.97 4.89
N SER A 138 -1.06 8.00 5.77
CA SER A 138 -2.45 7.71 6.21
C SER A 138 -3.08 8.92 6.89
N GLN A 139 -2.35 9.62 7.77
CA GLN A 139 -2.84 10.81 8.45
C GLN A 139 -3.17 11.95 7.47
N LYS A 140 -2.40 12.11 6.39
CA LYS A 140 -2.75 13.07 5.32
C LYS A 140 -4.07 12.71 4.64
N VAL A 141 -4.28 11.43 4.32
CA VAL A 141 -5.56 10.96 3.76
C VAL A 141 -6.70 11.23 4.74
N LEU A 142 -6.51 10.93 6.03
CA LEU A 142 -7.52 11.13 7.08
C LEU A 142 -7.83 12.61 7.37
N ALA A 143 -6.91 13.53 7.05
CA ALA A 143 -7.19 14.96 7.15
C ALA A 143 -8.24 15.42 6.12
N GLU A 144 -8.31 14.74 4.96
CA GLU A 144 -9.29 15.01 3.90
C GLU A 144 -10.54 14.12 4.02
N GLU A 145 -10.33 12.85 4.37
CA GLU A 145 -11.35 11.81 4.45
C GLU A 145 -11.27 11.08 5.82
N PRO A 146 -11.79 11.67 6.91
CA PRO A 146 -11.63 11.12 8.27
C PRO A 146 -12.21 9.70 8.46
N ASP A 147 -13.23 9.36 7.67
CA ASP A 147 -13.89 8.05 7.68
C ASP A 147 -13.28 7.06 6.66
N ASN A 148 -12.13 7.38 6.04
CA ASN A 148 -11.47 6.48 5.09
C ASN A 148 -11.04 5.19 5.81
N VAL A 149 -11.71 4.09 5.48
CA VAL A 149 -11.59 2.78 6.13
C VAL A 149 -10.15 2.25 6.03
N ASP A 150 -9.55 2.32 4.84
CA ASP A 150 -8.19 1.85 4.62
C ASP A 150 -7.15 2.68 5.39
N ALA A 151 -7.24 4.01 5.34
CA ALA A 151 -6.28 4.87 6.02
C ALA A 151 -6.35 4.73 7.56
N ASN A 152 -7.55 4.54 8.13
CA ASN A 152 -7.69 4.24 9.56
C ASN A 152 -7.05 2.89 9.91
N ARG A 153 -7.29 1.85 9.10
CA ARG A 153 -6.67 0.54 9.30
C ARG A 153 -5.14 0.63 9.23
N ILE A 154 -4.60 1.26 8.19
CA ILE A 154 -3.14 1.36 7.99
C ILE A 154 -2.51 2.19 9.11
N ALA A 155 -3.08 3.34 9.48
CA ALA A 155 -2.56 4.15 10.58
C ALA A 155 -2.52 3.37 11.90
N GLY A 156 -3.60 2.65 12.22
CA GLY A 156 -3.70 1.82 13.42
C GLY A 156 -2.68 0.68 13.45
N LEU A 157 -2.58 -0.08 12.35
CA LEU A 157 -1.61 -1.17 12.23
C LEU A 157 -0.16 -0.69 12.24
N ALA A 158 0.13 0.43 11.58
CA ALA A 158 1.47 1.02 11.57
C ALA A 158 1.92 1.43 12.98
N LEU A 159 1.05 2.09 13.75
CA LEU A 159 1.32 2.45 15.16
C LEU A 159 1.47 1.22 16.04
N PHE A 160 0.66 0.19 15.84
CA PHE A 160 0.77 -1.05 16.59
C PHE A 160 2.08 -1.79 16.29
N ALA A 161 2.47 -1.84 15.02
CA ALA A 161 3.66 -2.55 14.55
C ALA A 161 4.99 -1.95 15.05
N THR A 162 5.03 -0.71 15.54
CA THR A 162 6.23 -0.15 16.17
C THR A 162 6.55 -0.78 17.52
N GLY A 163 5.57 -1.43 18.17
CA GLY A 163 5.71 -1.98 19.53
C GLY A 163 5.87 -0.90 20.62
N ASP A 164 5.72 0.37 20.26
CA ASP A 164 5.84 1.50 21.18
C ASP A 164 4.54 1.67 21.96
N LYS A 165 4.58 1.29 23.24
CA LYS A 165 3.41 1.35 24.13
C LYS A 165 2.80 2.74 24.25
N THR A 166 3.61 3.80 24.04
CA THR A 166 3.09 5.18 24.07
C THR A 166 2.18 5.49 22.89
N LYS A 167 2.31 4.74 21.79
CA LYS A 167 1.51 4.86 20.55
C LYS A 167 0.27 3.97 20.54
N PHE A 168 0.18 2.99 21.44
CA PHE A 168 -0.89 1.98 21.43
C PHE A 168 -2.29 2.57 21.66
N GLN A 169 -2.43 3.64 22.44
CA GLN A 169 -3.74 4.30 22.59
C GLN A 169 -4.22 4.87 21.26
N GLN A 170 -3.33 5.51 20.50
CA GLN A 170 -3.65 6.05 19.19
C GLN A 170 -3.93 4.92 18.17
N ALA A 171 -3.17 3.82 18.24
CA ALA A 171 -3.42 2.63 17.44
C ALA A 171 -4.83 2.07 17.68
N ALA A 172 -5.23 1.93 18.96
CA ALA A 172 -6.55 1.46 19.36
C ALA A 172 -7.65 2.36 18.82
N ASN A 173 -7.48 3.68 18.87
CA ASN A 173 -8.47 4.64 18.37
C ASN A 173 -8.68 4.49 16.84
N TYR A 174 -7.61 4.40 16.05
CA TYR A 174 -7.72 4.21 14.60
C TYR A 174 -8.30 2.85 14.22
N LEU A 175 -7.85 1.76 14.89
CA LEU A 175 -8.38 0.42 14.63
C LEU A 175 -9.85 0.30 15.00
N GLN A 176 -10.31 0.95 16.08
CA GLN A 176 -11.72 1.00 16.43
C GLN A 176 -12.53 1.72 15.36
N HIS A 177 -12.04 2.86 14.85
CA HIS A 177 -12.74 3.59 13.79
C HIS A 177 -12.85 2.76 12.51
N PHE A 178 -11.81 2.02 12.15
CA PHE A 178 -11.87 1.02 11.07
C PHE A 178 -12.95 -0.04 11.34
N VAL A 179 -12.97 -0.66 12.52
CA VAL A 179 -13.97 -1.68 12.88
C VAL A 179 -15.40 -1.12 12.84
N ASP A 180 -15.61 0.13 13.25
CA ASP A 180 -16.92 0.75 13.26
C ASP A 180 -17.45 1.08 11.85
N LYS A 181 -16.55 1.40 10.91
CA LYS A 181 -16.90 1.88 9.56
C LYS A 181 -16.78 0.81 8.47
N ALA A 182 -15.94 -0.20 8.66
CA ALA A 182 -15.73 -1.26 7.68
C ALA A 182 -17.01 -2.12 7.52
N PRO A 183 -17.37 -2.54 6.29
CA PRO A 183 -18.45 -3.50 6.06
C PRO A 183 -18.22 -4.79 6.85
N ASP A 184 -19.29 -5.47 7.26
CA ASP A 184 -19.16 -6.75 7.98
C ASP A 184 -18.54 -7.87 7.12
N THR A 185 -18.57 -7.70 5.79
CA THR A 185 -17.92 -8.59 4.83
C THR A 185 -16.43 -8.30 4.64
N ASP A 186 -15.88 -7.26 5.28
CA ASP A 186 -14.47 -6.93 5.17
C ASP A 186 -13.63 -8.03 5.85
N PRO A 187 -12.72 -8.70 5.12
CA PRO A 187 -11.96 -9.84 5.63
C PRO A 187 -10.96 -9.45 6.72
N LEU A 188 -10.62 -8.16 6.86
CA LEU A 188 -9.65 -7.65 7.82
C LEU A 188 -10.30 -7.15 9.12
N LYS A 189 -11.63 -7.05 9.14
CA LYS A 189 -12.39 -6.57 10.31
C LYS A 189 -12.18 -7.44 11.55
N GLN A 190 -12.11 -8.76 11.39
CA GLN A 190 -11.86 -9.66 12.51
C GLN A 190 -10.44 -9.50 13.06
N SER A 191 -9.43 -9.45 12.19
CA SER A 191 -8.03 -9.25 12.61
C SER A 191 -7.84 -7.93 13.37
N ALA A 192 -8.54 -6.87 12.98
CA ALA A 192 -8.52 -5.61 13.71
C ALA A 192 -9.17 -5.73 15.10
N LYS A 193 -10.28 -6.47 15.23
CA LYS A 193 -10.90 -6.77 16.54
C LYS A 193 -9.95 -7.57 17.44
N ASP A 194 -9.25 -8.56 16.89
CA ASP A 194 -8.29 -9.36 17.64
C ASP A 194 -7.12 -8.48 18.16
N ALA A 195 -6.63 -7.53 17.34
CA ALA A 195 -5.63 -6.56 17.77
C ALA A 195 -6.15 -5.62 18.87
N LEU A 196 -7.40 -5.17 18.78
CA LEU A 196 -8.05 -4.37 19.83
C LEU A 196 -8.22 -5.16 21.14
N ASP A 197 -8.58 -6.44 21.05
CA ASP A 197 -8.72 -7.32 22.20
C ASP A 197 -7.35 -7.59 22.86
N TYR A 198 -6.29 -7.75 22.07
CA TYR A 198 -4.93 -7.80 22.59
C TYR A 198 -4.57 -6.52 23.35
N LEU A 199 -4.76 -5.34 22.74
CA LEU A 199 -4.48 -4.05 23.37
C LEU A 199 -5.24 -3.88 24.70
N LYS A 200 -6.50 -4.33 24.74
CA LYS A 200 -7.34 -4.28 25.93
C LYS A 200 -6.88 -5.23 27.04
N THR A 201 -6.51 -6.46 26.70
CA THR A 201 -6.24 -7.51 27.68
C THR A 201 -4.78 -7.55 28.13
N ALA A 202 -3.84 -7.38 27.20
CA ALA A 202 -2.41 -7.43 27.47
C ALA A 202 -1.85 -6.07 27.91
N GLU A 203 -2.36 -4.97 27.32
CA GLU A 203 -1.81 -3.63 27.53
C GLU A 203 -2.75 -2.71 28.32
N ASN A 204 -3.94 -3.18 28.70
CA ASN A 204 -4.99 -2.42 29.40
C ASN A 204 -5.39 -1.13 28.66
N ILE A 205 -5.29 -1.12 27.33
CA ILE A 205 -5.63 0.01 26.47
C ILE A 205 -6.99 -0.23 25.86
N LYS A 206 -7.89 0.74 26.03
CA LYS A 206 -9.23 0.71 25.45
C LYS A 206 -9.37 1.87 24.48
N PRO A 207 -9.96 1.66 23.29
CA PRO A 207 -10.28 2.77 22.40
C PRO A 207 -11.08 3.82 23.15
N GLU A 208 -10.68 5.07 22.98
CA GLU A 208 -11.47 6.18 23.47
C GLU A 208 -12.73 6.26 22.61
N LYS A 209 -13.89 6.41 23.26
CA LYS A 209 -15.12 6.67 22.52
C LYS A 209 -14.91 7.98 21.76
N THR A 210 -14.96 7.94 20.44
CA THR A 210 -15.04 9.13 19.59
C THR A 210 -16.27 9.91 20.03
N GLN A 211 -16.10 10.92 20.89
CA GLN A 211 -17.13 11.93 21.03
C GLN A 211 -17.25 12.59 19.66
N PRO A 212 -18.47 12.71 19.09
CA PRO A 212 -18.63 13.44 17.85
C PRO A 212 -18.03 14.83 18.05
N SER A 213 -17.10 15.19 17.17
CA SER A 213 -16.49 16.52 17.08
C SER A 213 -17.57 17.57 17.36
N ARG A 214 -17.51 18.16 18.56
CA ARG A 214 -18.40 19.26 18.93
C ARG A 214 -17.94 20.43 18.07
N ALA A 215 -18.67 20.69 16.99
CA ALA A 215 -18.42 21.84 16.12
C ALA A 215 -18.18 23.09 17.00
N PRO A 216 -17.12 23.88 16.75
CA PRO A 216 -16.83 25.05 17.54
C PRO A 216 -18.05 25.98 17.50
N ALA A 217 -18.60 26.27 18.67
CA ALA A 217 -19.74 27.16 18.82
C ALA A 217 -19.41 28.49 18.12
N ARG A 218 -20.12 28.77 17.02
CA ARG A 218 -20.07 30.07 16.34
C ARG A 218 -20.36 31.16 17.38
N ARG A 219 -19.32 31.87 17.81
CA ARG A 219 -19.48 33.18 18.44
C ARG A 219 -20.09 34.08 17.38
N ARG A 220 -21.36 34.44 17.56
CA ARG A 220 -22.00 35.49 16.75
C ARG A 220 -21.40 36.85 17.16
N PRO A 221 -21.16 37.76 16.20
CA PRO A 221 -20.76 39.14 16.48
C PRO A 221 -21.87 39.89 17.21
#